data_AF-A0A842XP09-F1
#
_entry.id   AF-A0A842XP09-F1
#
_cell.length_a   1.000
_cell.length_b   1.000
_cell.length_c   1.000
_cell.angle_alpha   90.00
_cell.angle_beta   90.00
_cell.angle_gamma   90.00
#
_symmetry.space_group_name_H-M   'P 1'
#
loop_
_entity.id
_entity.type
_entity.pdbx_description
1 polymer ?
#
loop_
_entity_poly.entity_id
_entity_poly.type
_entity_poly.pdbx_seq_one_letter_code
_entity_poly.pdbx_strand_id
1 'polypeptide(L)' 'MGFEGAKESFSGRIKEVVIGATDEHGGSRSRRLTVGGSNGLPFHSFESEMPHKPLIAMDIVDT' A
#
# COMPACT_ATOMS: atom_id res chain seq x y z
N MET A 1 12.99 -23.69 -26.52
CA MET A 1 11.83 -23.54 -25.61
C MET A 1 12.19 -22.47 -24.59
N GLY A 2 11.37 -21.42 -24.46
CA GLY A 2 11.56 -20.36 -23.47
C GLY A 2 10.80 -20.69 -22.19
N PHE A 3 11.35 -20.29 -21.05
CA PHE A 3 10.64 -20.35 -19.76
C PHE A 3 9.69 -19.15 -19.65
N GLU A 4 8.47 -19.39 -19.19
CA GLU A 4 7.52 -18.37 -18.78
C GLU A 4 7.11 -18.66 -17.33
N GLY A 5 7.23 -17.65 -16.46
CA GLY A 5 6.84 -17.79 -15.06
C GLY A 5 5.32 -17.89 -14.92
N ALA A 6 4.85 -18.77 -14.04
CA ALA A 6 3.43 -18.85 -13.72
C ALA A 6 2.94 -17.50 -13.17
N LYS A 7 1.79 -17.03 -13.66
CA LYS A 7 1.13 -15.82 -13.21
C LYS A 7 -0.31 -16.13 -12.85
N GLU A 8 -0.75 -15.63 -11.71
CA GLU A 8 -2.13 -15.76 -11.26
C GLU A 8 -2.87 -14.42 -11.39
N SER A 9 -4.17 -14.47 -11.71
CA SER A 9 -5.03 -13.28 -11.78
C SER A 9 -5.98 -13.25 -10.60
N PHE A 10 -5.84 -12.22 -9.77
CA PHE A 10 -6.71 -12.00 -8.62
C PHE A 10 -7.80 -10.97 -8.98
N SER A 11 -9.07 -11.35 -8.78
CA SER A 11 -10.21 -10.47 -9.08
C SER A 11 -10.38 -9.32 -8.08
N GLY A 12 -9.78 -9.45 -6.88
CA GLY A 12 -9.89 -8.49 -5.80
C GLY A 12 -8.71 -7.51 -5.72
N ARG A 13 -8.99 -6.31 -5.19
CA ARG A 13 -7.96 -5.33 -4.81
C ARG A 13 -8.18 -4.93 -3.35
N ILE A 14 -7.09 -4.83 -2.59
CA ILE A 14 -7.11 -4.30 -1.23
C ILE A 14 -7.45 -2.81 -1.30
N LYS A 15 -8.40 -2.39 -0.45
CA LYS A 15 -8.81 -0.99 -0.38
C LYS A 15 -7.64 -0.07 -0.04
N GLU A 16 -7.57 1.07 -0.70
CA GLU A 16 -6.63 2.14 -0.34
C GLU A 16 -7.16 2.95 0.85
N VAL A 17 -6.28 3.19 1.81
CA VAL A 17 -6.56 3.99 3.01
C VAL A 17 -5.56 5.13 3.10
N VAL A 18 -6.06 6.35 3.23
CA VAL A 18 -5.27 7.55 3.43
C VAL A 18 -5.22 7.87 4.93
N ILE A 19 -4.00 8.05 5.46
CA ILE A 19 -3.71 8.37 6.85
C ILE A 19 -3.17 9.80 6.92
N GLY A 20 -3.83 10.61 7.75
CA GLY A 20 -3.51 12.03 7.96
C GLY A 20 -4.16 12.98 6.95
N ALA A 21 -4.10 14.27 7.26
CA ALA A 21 -4.60 15.36 6.41
C ALA A 21 -3.63 16.56 6.47
N THR A 22 -3.33 17.13 5.31
CA THR A 22 -2.57 18.39 5.15
C THR A 22 -3.47 19.61 5.34
N ASP A 23 -2.90 20.80 5.44
CA ASP A 23 -3.64 22.06 5.59
C ASP A 23 -4.72 22.23 4.51
N GLU A 24 -4.38 21.91 3.25
CA GLU A 24 -5.32 21.95 2.11
C GLU A 24 -6.49 20.94 2.25
N HIS A 25 -6.33 19.91 3.08
CA HIS A 25 -7.33 18.88 3.41
C HIS A 25 -7.91 19.09 4.82
N GLY A 26 -7.75 20.29 5.41
CA GLY A 26 -8.29 20.63 6.73
C GLY A 26 -7.57 20.00 7.92
N GLY A 27 -6.32 19.55 7.74
CA GLY A 27 -5.49 18.99 8.80
C GLY A 27 -4.28 19.87 9.14
N SER A 28 -3.32 19.29 9.86
CA SER A 28 -2.05 19.93 10.27
C SER A 28 -0.82 19.07 10.01
N ARG A 29 -0.98 17.95 9.29
CA ARG A 29 0.13 17.06 8.96
C ARG A 29 0.86 17.62 7.75
N SER A 30 2.19 17.50 7.72
CA SER A 30 2.99 17.92 6.56
C SER A 30 2.76 17.08 5.30
N ARG A 31 2.24 15.85 5.44
CA ARG A 31 1.91 14.96 4.33
C ARG A 31 0.81 13.97 4.69
N ARG A 32 0.18 13.40 3.67
CA ARG A 32 -0.71 12.24 3.75
C ARG A 32 0.06 10.97 3.37
N LEU A 33 -0.25 9.86 4.02
CA LEU A 33 0.31 8.54 3.71
C LEU A 33 -0.80 7.62 3.21
N THR A 34 -0.54 6.82 2.17
CA THR A 34 -1.51 5.87 1.64
C THR A 34 -1.00 4.45 1.82
N VAL A 35 -1.89 3.53 2.21
CA VAL A 35 -1.62 2.09 2.34
C VAL A 35 -2.67 1.27 1.59
N GLY A 36 -2.34 0.03 1.24
CA GLY A 36 -3.24 -0.89 0.53
C GLY A 36 -3.07 -0.82 -0.98
N GLY A 37 -4.15 -0.99 -1.73
CA GLY A 37 -4.16 -0.91 -3.20
C GLY A 37 -3.58 -2.11 -3.93
N SER A 38 -3.01 -3.09 -3.23
CA SER A 38 -2.42 -4.29 -3.84
C SER A 38 -3.50 -5.23 -4.41
N ASN A 39 -3.21 -5.89 -5.53
CA ASN A 39 -4.13 -6.83 -6.19
C ASN A 39 -3.50 -8.23 -6.41
N GLY A 40 -2.67 -8.68 -5.48
CA GLY A 40 -2.09 -10.03 -5.48
C GLY A 40 -1.38 -10.37 -4.19
N LEU A 41 -0.61 -11.46 -4.20
CA LEU A 41 0.12 -11.94 -3.02
C LEU A 41 1.22 -10.95 -2.59
N PRO A 42 1.57 -10.86 -1.30
CA PRO A 42 2.58 -9.93 -0.81
C PRO A 42 3.92 -10.06 -1.55
N PHE A 43 4.43 -8.95 -2.10
CA PHE A 43 5.72 -8.81 -2.79
C PHE A 43 5.88 -9.54 -4.14
N HIS A 44 4.82 -10.12 -4.68
CA HIS A 44 4.70 -10.63 -6.05
C HIS A 44 4.53 -9.52 -7.11
N SER A 45 5.47 -8.57 -7.18
CA SER A 45 5.41 -7.47 -8.15
C SER A 45 5.62 -7.89 -9.62
N PHE A 46 5.98 -9.16 -9.86
CA PHE A 46 6.14 -9.73 -11.20
C PHE A 46 4.80 -10.08 -11.86
N GLU A 47 3.74 -10.22 -11.08
CA GLU A 47 2.39 -10.63 -11.53
C GLU A 47 1.27 -9.72 -11.00
N SER A 48 1.57 -8.79 -10.09
CA SER A 48 0.55 -7.94 -9.46
C SER A 48 1.09 -6.55 -9.13
N GLU A 49 0.18 -5.59 -8.99
CA GLU A 49 0.48 -4.21 -8.61
C GLU A 49 0.53 -4.06 -7.08
N MET A 50 1.52 -3.30 -6.60
CA MET A 50 1.67 -2.90 -5.20
C MET A 50 2.05 -1.42 -5.15
N PRO A 51 1.07 -0.52 -5.32
CA PRO A 51 1.34 0.92 -5.50
C PRO A 51 1.93 1.57 -4.24
N HIS A 52 1.61 1.04 -3.05
CA HIS A 52 2.04 1.59 -1.77
C HIS A 52 2.94 0.61 -1.02
N LYS A 53 4.11 1.09 -0.59
CA LYS A 53 5.03 0.31 0.24
C LYS A 53 4.45 0.10 1.64
N PRO A 54 4.76 -1.02 2.32
CA PRO A 54 4.45 -1.19 3.74
C PRO A 54 5.04 -0.05 4.57
N LEU A 55 4.29 0.41 5.57
CA LEU A 55 4.70 1.49 6.47
C LEU A 55 4.93 0.93 7.87
N ILE A 56 5.90 1.51 8.58
CA ILE A 56 6.21 1.17 9.96
C ILE A 56 5.98 2.42 10.79
N ALA A 57 5.23 2.28 11.88
CA ALA A 57 5.09 3.28 12.91
C ALA A 57 5.80 2.80 14.19
N MET A 58 6.26 3.74 15.00
CA MET A 58 6.82 3.46 16.31
C MET A 58 5.78 3.77 17.37
N ASP A 59 5.75 2.96 18.42
CA ASP A 59 4.92 3.20 19.58
C ASP A 59 5.51 4.32 20.44
N ILE A 60 4.64 5.18 20.99
CA ILE A 60 5.00 6.29 21.88
C ILE A 60 3.95 6.32 22.98
N VAL A 61 4.38 6.05 24.20
CA VAL A 61 3.52 6.03 25.38
C VAL A 61 3.50 7.42 26.01
N ASP A 62 2.34 7.83 26.51
CA ASP A 62 2.10 9.15 27.11
C ASP A 62 2.73 9.29 28.50
N THR A 63 2.61 8.29 29.38
CA THR A 63 3.40 8.14 30.61
C THR A 63 3.41 6.70 31.11
#